data_AF-A0A945CX24-F1
#
_entry.id   AF-A0A945CX24-F1
#
_cell.length_a   1.000
_cell.length_b   1.000
_cell.length_c   1.000
_cell.angle_alpha   90.00
_cell.angle_beta   90.00
_cell.angle_gamma   90.00
#
_symmetry.space_group_name_H-M   'P 1'
#
loop_
_entity.id
_entity.type
_entity.pdbx_description
1 polymer ?
#
loop_
_entity_poly.entity_id
_entity_poly.type
_entity_poly.pdbx_seq_one_letter_code
_entity_poly.pdbx_strand_id
1 'polypeptide(L)'
;MKASKAESTTFFVSLIIVTVLAWFMVRFIAQGPSHDSSGGATVAAVEAVVPPPPTFSTPKITETTTPVVVNTTDTPILVQQERLFTEGLRNYSDAGAKTAMNNFLWGVFPYICIVLFFVVPIIRMATRPYSWSTRASGLFGRQLLGVASTMFHWGLVLLLAGHVVGLIGGVMGSRAAVDFFFWSALIGGFLVLVGSFMALMRRIRVPEVRAMSRPEDYVIQVFLIAIVGIALYQVLVDKIFGIAYTASSWAASLWTLTPQPELMESASFLTKLHVFLALLFFAYFPFTKLVHFWTFPVNYFVRVPQS
;
A
#
# COMPACT_ATOMS: atom_id res chain seq x y z
N MET A 1 31.41 11.83 -24.44
CA MET A 1 30.30 11.44 -25.36
C MET A 1 29.59 10.10 -25.03
N LYS A 2 29.88 9.41 -23.91
CA LYS A 2 29.24 8.10 -23.55
C LYS A 2 28.03 8.19 -22.59
N ALA A 3 27.69 9.38 -22.08
CA ALA A 3 26.69 9.54 -21.02
C ALA A 3 25.22 9.56 -21.52
N SER A 4 24.92 10.04 -22.74
CA SER A 4 23.52 10.15 -23.19
C SER A 4 22.87 8.81 -23.55
N LYS A 5 23.67 7.80 -23.90
CA LYS A 5 23.15 6.49 -24.32
C LYS A 5 22.51 5.73 -23.16
N ALA A 6 23.06 5.87 -21.94
CA ALA A 6 22.58 5.18 -20.74
C ALA A 6 21.30 5.79 -20.15
N GLU A 7 21.11 7.10 -20.26
CA GLU A 7 19.86 7.77 -19.85
C GLU A 7 18.70 7.40 -20.78
N SER A 8 18.97 7.34 -22.09
CA SER A 8 18.03 6.87 -23.10
C SER A 8 17.59 5.42 -22.84
N THR A 9 18.52 4.50 -22.54
CA THR A 9 18.14 3.09 -22.31
C THR A 9 17.27 2.91 -21.06
N THR A 10 17.49 3.74 -20.03
CA THR A 10 16.67 3.67 -18.80
C THR A 10 15.25 4.17 -19.06
N PHE A 11 15.11 5.23 -19.86
CA PHE A 11 13.80 5.76 -20.24
C PHE A 11 13.04 4.77 -21.14
N PHE A 12 13.72 4.13 -22.09
CA PHE A 12 13.13 3.10 -22.95
C PHE A 12 12.72 1.83 -22.18
N VAL A 13 13.52 1.37 -21.22
CA VAL A 13 13.16 0.19 -20.40
C VAL A 13 12.00 0.51 -19.45
N SER A 14 11.99 1.70 -18.83
CA SER A 14 10.85 2.16 -18.02
C SER A 14 9.58 2.32 -18.86
N LEU A 15 9.70 2.83 -20.09
CA LEU A 15 8.57 2.97 -21.01
C LEU A 15 8.06 1.59 -21.46
N ILE A 16 8.94 0.63 -21.76
CA ILE A 16 8.54 -0.75 -22.10
C ILE A 16 7.84 -1.41 -20.92
N ILE A 17 8.33 -1.26 -19.69
CA ILE A 17 7.69 -1.83 -18.50
C ILE A 17 6.31 -1.20 -18.26
N VAL A 18 6.17 0.13 -18.37
CA VAL A 18 4.88 0.82 -18.25
C VAL A 18 3.92 0.40 -19.37
N THR A 19 4.42 0.19 -20.58
CA THR A 19 3.60 -0.21 -21.73
C THR A 19 3.18 -1.68 -21.67
N VAL A 20 4.06 -2.58 -21.19
CA VAL A 20 3.74 -3.99 -20.95
C VAL A 20 2.76 -4.13 -19.79
N LEU A 21 2.92 -3.35 -18.71
CA LEU A 21 1.96 -3.29 -17.61
C LEU A 21 0.61 -2.70 -18.05
N ALA A 22 0.61 -1.66 -18.87
CA ALA A 22 -0.62 -1.10 -19.46
C ALA A 22 -1.30 -2.10 -20.40
N TRP A 23 -0.55 -2.85 -21.21
CA TRP A 23 -1.08 -3.90 -22.08
C TRP A 23 -1.68 -5.05 -21.27
N PHE A 24 -1.02 -5.48 -20.19
CA PHE A 24 -1.54 -6.52 -19.28
C PHE A 24 -2.80 -6.04 -18.55
N MET A 25 -2.86 -4.77 -18.12
CA MET A 25 -4.04 -4.15 -17.52
C MET A 25 -5.24 -4.12 -18.48
N VAL A 26 -5.03 -3.74 -19.75
CA VAL A 26 -6.10 -3.73 -20.76
C VAL A 26 -6.56 -5.16 -21.09
N ARG A 27 -5.65 -6.13 -21.15
CA ARG A 27 -5.96 -7.56 -21.35
C ARG A 27 -6.72 -8.18 -20.16
N PHE A 28 -6.38 -7.79 -18.94
CA PHE A 28 -7.00 -8.29 -17.72
C PHE A 28 -8.40 -7.69 -17.51
N ILE A 29 -8.61 -6.42 -17.84
CA ILE A 29 -9.95 -5.79 -17.84
C ILE A 29 -10.85 -6.40 -18.93
N ALA A 30 -10.29 -6.85 -20.06
CA ALA A 30 -11.03 -7.50 -21.13
C ALA A 30 -11.39 -8.98 -20.84
N GLN A 31 -10.83 -9.58 -19.80
CA GLN A 31 -11.15 -10.93 -19.34
C GLN A 31 -12.02 -10.82 -18.09
N GLY A 32 -13.30 -10.44 -18.29
CA GLY A 32 -14.31 -10.64 -17.25
C GLY A 32 -14.40 -12.12 -16.87
N PRO A 33 -14.80 -12.44 -15.63
CA PRO A 33 -14.79 -13.81 -15.12
C PRO A 33 -15.60 -14.73 -16.03
N SER A 34 -14.94 -15.76 -16.58
CA SER A 34 -15.65 -16.87 -17.20
C SER A 34 -16.37 -17.65 -16.11
N HIS A 35 -17.69 -17.76 -16.26
CA HIS A 35 -18.50 -18.63 -15.42
C HIS A 35 -18.23 -20.08 -15.84
N ASP A 36 -17.26 -20.69 -15.17
CA ASP A 36 -16.96 -22.11 -15.32
C ASP A 36 -17.84 -22.86 -14.31
N SER A 37 -18.95 -23.41 -14.81
CA SER A 37 -19.93 -24.18 -14.05
C SER A 37 -19.42 -25.60 -13.71
N SER A 38 -18.53 -25.73 -12.73
CA SER A 38 -18.26 -27.04 -12.10
C SER A 38 -17.61 -26.89 -10.72
N GLY A 39 -18.41 -27.05 -9.67
CA GLY A 39 -17.92 -27.03 -8.29
C GLY A 39 -19.06 -27.01 -7.28
N GLY A 40 -19.86 -28.07 -7.24
CA GLY A 40 -20.89 -28.24 -6.23
C GLY A 40 -20.28 -28.48 -4.85
N ALA A 41 -20.53 -27.55 -3.93
CA ALA A 41 -20.77 -27.74 -2.50
C ALA A 41 -20.41 -26.44 -1.77
N THR A 42 -21.43 -25.65 -1.40
CA THR A 42 -21.52 -24.68 -0.27
C THR A 42 -22.51 -23.53 -0.52
N VAL A 43 -23.46 -23.64 -1.45
CA VAL A 43 -24.44 -22.56 -1.73
C VAL A 43 -25.65 -22.54 -0.75
N ALA A 44 -25.76 -23.49 0.18
CA ALA A 44 -26.95 -23.59 1.03
C ALA A 44 -27.05 -22.58 2.21
N ALA A 45 -26.18 -21.55 2.30
CA ALA A 45 -26.16 -20.66 3.47
C ALA A 45 -26.17 -19.14 3.19
N VAL A 46 -26.27 -18.69 1.94
CA VAL A 46 -26.25 -17.24 1.61
C VAL A 46 -27.45 -16.81 0.75
N GLU A 47 -28.55 -17.56 0.78
CA GLU A 47 -29.77 -17.22 0.04
C GLU A 47 -30.83 -16.45 0.86
N ALA A 48 -30.45 -15.87 2.01
CA ALA A 48 -31.39 -15.23 2.93
C ALA A 48 -31.31 -13.69 2.99
N VAL A 49 -30.53 -13.01 2.13
CA VAL A 49 -30.33 -11.54 2.22
C VAL A 49 -30.50 -10.83 0.87
N VAL A 50 -31.44 -11.26 0.04
CA VAL A 50 -31.93 -10.44 -1.08
C VAL A 50 -33.45 -10.58 -1.13
N PRO A 51 -34.24 -9.55 -0.77
CA PRO A 51 -35.68 -9.62 -1.00
C PRO A 51 -35.95 -9.70 -2.51
N PRO A 52 -36.93 -10.52 -2.95
CA PRO A 52 -37.27 -10.61 -4.36
C PRO A 52 -37.67 -9.23 -4.91
N PRO A 53 -37.39 -8.94 -6.19
CA PRO A 53 -37.76 -7.67 -6.80
C PRO A 53 -39.28 -7.47 -6.69
N PRO A 54 -39.76 -6.24 -6.43
CA PRO A 54 -41.19 -5.98 -6.32
C PRO A 54 -41.87 -6.32 -7.65
N THR A 55 -42.84 -7.23 -7.60
CA THR A 55 -43.72 -7.55 -8.72
C THR A 55 -44.55 -6.30 -9.03
N PHE A 56 -44.24 -5.61 -10.13
CA PHE A 56 -45.05 -4.50 -10.62
C PHE A 56 -46.38 -5.05 -11.16
N SER A 57 -47.43 -4.97 -10.35
CA SER A 57 -48.80 -5.10 -10.83
C SER A 57 -49.17 -3.81 -11.59
N THR A 58 -49.44 -3.95 -12.89
CA THR A 58 -50.01 -2.85 -13.69
C THR A 58 -51.32 -2.38 -13.06
N PRO A 59 -51.48 -1.08 -12.73
CA PRO A 59 -52.72 -0.59 -12.18
C PRO A 59 -53.81 -0.64 -13.27
N LYS A 60 -54.93 -1.27 -12.94
CA LYS A 60 -56.14 -1.24 -13.78
C LYS A 60 -56.67 0.19 -13.73
N ILE A 61 -56.59 0.90 -14.85
CA ILE A 61 -57.09 2.27 -14.97
C ILE A 61 -58.62 2.20 -14.95
N THR A 62 -59.23 2.44 -13.80
CA THR A 62 -60.66 2.74 -13.71
C THR A 62 -60.80 4.25 -13.82
N GLU A 63 -61.39 4.73 -14.91
CA GLU A 63 -61.77 6.14 -15.06
C GLU A 63 -62.80 6.51 -13.99
N THR A 64 -62.35 7.12 -12.90
CA THR A 64 -63.23 7.82 -11.95
C THR A 64 -63.06 9.31 -12.19
N THR A 65 -64.08 9.91 -12.79
CA THR A 65 -64.21 11.35 -13.01
C THR A 65 -64.38 12.09 -11.69
N THR A 66 -63.27 12.51 -11.07
CA THR A 66 -63.24 13.62 -10.12
C THR A 66 -62.08 14.54 -10.48
N PRO A 67 -62.28 15.87 -10.51
CA PRO A 67 -61.17 16.79 -10.77
C PRO A 67 -60.25 16.78 -9.54
N VAL A 68 -59.17 16.01 -9.63
CA VAL A 68 -58.04 16.14 -8.71
C VAL A 68 -57.41 17.49 -8.98
N VAL A 69 -57.58 18.41 -8.03
CA VAL A 69 -56.84 19.67 -8.00
C VAL A 69 -55.37 19.31 -7.77
N VAL A 70 -54.61 19.22 -8.86
CA VAL A 70 -53.16 19.03 -8.80
C VAL A 70 -52.55 20.36 -8.37
N ASN A 71 -52.10 20.45 -7.13
CA ASN A 71 -51.23 21.55 -6.69
C ASN A 71 -49.93 21.47 -7.52
N THR A 72 -49.70 22.46 -8.38
CA THR A 72 -48.55 22.59 -9.30
C THR A 72 -47.22 22.93 -8.60
N THR A 73 -47.04 22.50 -7.36
CA THR A 73 -45.76 22.56 -6.62
C THR A 73 -45.10 21.20 -6.48
N ASP A 74 -45.80 20.12 -6.83
CA ASP A 74 -45.27 18.76 -6.75
C ASP A 74 -44.66 18.37 -8.10
N THR A 75 -43.36 18.07 -8.12
CA THR A 75 -42.70 17.53 -9.31
C THR A 75 -43.48 16.32 -9.82
N PRO A 76 -43.72 16.18 -11.14
CA PRO A 76 -44.53 15.10 -11.70
C PRO A 76 -44.01 13.73 -11.24
N ILE A 77 -44.90 12.77 -10.95
CA ILE A 77 -44.55 11.41 -10.51
C ILE A 77 -43.52 10.75 -11.45
N LEU A 78 -43.62 11.02 -12.76
CA LEU A 78 -42.67 10.54 -13.76
C LEU A 78 -41.26 11.11 -13.57
N VAL A 79 -41.15 12.39 -13.20
CA VAL A 79 -39.87 13.05 -12.88
C VAL A 79 -39.28 12.48 -11.59
N GLN A 80 -40.12 12.14 -10.61
CA GLN A 80 -39.66 11.48 -9.38
C GLN A 80 -39.14 10.06 -9.64
N GLN A 81 -39.83 9.31 -10.51
CA GLN A 81 -39.41 7.96 -10.90
C GLN A 81 -38.10 7.98 -11.70
N GLU A 82 -37.93 8.94 -12.62
CA GLU A 82 -36.70 9.14 -13.38
C GLU A 82 -35.52 9.50 -12.46
N ARG A 83 -35.75 10.37 -11.46
CA ARG A 83 -34.73 10.70 -10.44
C ARG A 83 -34.30 9.47 -9.64
N LEU A 84 -35.24 8.69 -9.14
CA LEU A 84 -34.94 7.47 -8.36
C LEU A 84 -34.20 6.43 -9.21
N PHE A 85 -34.58 6.26 -10.46
CA PHE A 85 -33.89 5.38 -11.39
C PHE A 85 -32.46 5.86 -11.66
N THR A 86 -32.28 7.17 -11.92
CA THR A 86 -30.97 7.78 -12.16
C THR A 86 -30.06 7.70 -10.92
N GLU A 87 -30.61 7.94 -9.73
CA GLU A 87 -29.90 7.76 -8.46
C GLU A 87 -29.52 6.29 -8.22
N GLY A 88 -30.42 5.35 -8.54
CA GLY A 88 -30.15 3.91 -8.48
C GLY A 88 -29.00 3.50 -9.40
N LEU A 89 -29.01 3.96 -10.65
CA LEU A 89 -27.92 3.72 -11.61
C LEU A 89 -26.60 4.33 -11.13
N ARG A 90 -26.63 5.56 -10.57
CA ARG A 90 -25.44 6.20 -10.03
C ARG A 90 -24.87 5.42 -8.86
N ASN A 91 -25.70 5.00 -7.91
CA ASN A 91 -25.27 4.21 -6.76
C ASN A 91 -24.68 2.85 -7.17
N TYR A 92 -25.27 2.18 -8.18
CA TYR A 92 -24.73 0.94 -8.72
C TYR A 92 -23.37 1.15 -9.41
N SER A 93 -23.25 2.19 -10.23
CA SER A 93 -21.99 2.59 -10.86
C SER A 93 -20.92 2.93 -9.81
N ASP A 94 -21.27 3.70 -8.79
CA ASP A 94 -20.37 4.10 -7.72
C ASP A 94 -19.92 2.89 -6.88
N ALA A 95 -20.82 1.94 -6.62
CA ALA A 95 -20.49 0.68 -5.93
C ALA A 95 -19.54 -0.20 -6.78
N GLY A 96 -19.80 -0.30 -8.08
CA GLY A 96 -18.92 -1.00 -9.02
C GLY A 96 -17.52 -0.37 -9.07
N ALA A 97 -17.45 0.96 -9.17
CA ALA A 97 -16.18 1.70 -9.18
C ALA A 97 -15.40 1.55 -7.87
N LYS A 98 -16.08 1.59 -6.71
CA LYS A 98 -15.46 1.34 -5.39
C LYS A 98 -14.86 -0.06 -5.31
N THR A 99 -15.60 -1.07 -5.75
CA THR A 99 -15.15 -2.47 -5.76
C THR A 99 -13.93 -2.64 -6.67
N ALA A 100 -13.98 -2.10 -7.89
CA ALA A 100 -12.86 -2.13 -8.82
C ALA A 100 -11.61 -1.46 -8.25
N MET A 101 -11.76 -0.29 -7.62
CA MET A 101 -10.67 0.42 -6.95
C MET A 101 -10.09 -0.38 -5.78
N ASN A 102 -10.95 -1.03 -4.97
CA ASN A 102 -10.52 -1.88 -3.85
C ASN A 102 -9.69 -3.06 -4.35
N ASN A 103 -10.15 -3.74 -5.39
CA ASN A 103 -9.44 -4.86 -6.01
C ASN A 103 -8.10 -4.43 -6.61
N PHE A 104 -8.06 -3.26 -7.26
CA PHE A 104 -6.81 -2.73 -7.79
C PHE A 104 -5.81 -2.40 -6.67
N LEU A 105 -6.23 -1.64 -5.64
CA LEU A 105 -5.34 -1.15 -4.58
C LEU A 105 -4.85 -2.24 -3.62
N TRP A 106 -5.69 -3.24 -3.31
CA TRP A 106 -5.36 -4.27 -2.32
C TRP A 106 -5.14 -5.66 -2.91
N GLY A 107 -5.48 -5.86 -4.18
CA GLY A 107 -5.18 -7.06 -4.94
C GLY A 107 -3.96 -6.88 -5.83
N VAL A 108 -4.01 -5.97 -6.80
CA VAL A 108 -2.99 -5.87 -7.87
C VAL A 108 -1.78 -5.02 -7.48
N PHE A 109 -2.00 -3.85 -6.89
CA PHE A 109 -0.95 -2.89 -6.54
C PHE A 109 0.17 -3.48 -5.65
N PRO A 110 -0.11 -4.30 -4.61
CA PRO A 110 0.93 -4.91 -3.80
C PRO A 110 1.90 -5.79 -4.61
N TYR A 111 1.40 -6.52 -5.62
CA TYR A 111 2.26 -7.34 -6.48
C TYR A 111 3.20 -6.48 -7.32
N ILE A 112 2.73 -5.35 -7.85
CA ILE A 112 3.58 -4.40 -8.58
C ILE A 112 4.71 -3.90 -7.67
N CYS A 113 4.38 -3.51 -6.44
CA CYS A 113 5.36 -3.04 -5.45
C CYS A 113 6.41 -4.11 -5.10
N ILE A 114 5.97 -5.35 -4.85
CA ILE A 114 6.86 -6.48 -4.51
C ILE A 114 7.78 -6.81 -5.70
N VAL A 115 7.23 -6.89 -6.91
CA VAL A 115 8.03 -7.15 -8.12
C VAL A 115 9.10 -6.07 -8.30
N LEU A 116 8.74 -4.79 -8.17
CA LEU A 116 9.72 -3.70 -8.24
C LEU A 116 10.78 -3.81 -7.14
N PHE A 117 10.36 -4.10 -5.91
CA PHE A 117 11.24 -4.20 -4.76
C PHE A 117 12.33 -5.28 -4.91
N PHE A 118 12.01 -6.44 -5.50
CA PHE A 118 12.96 -7.53 -5.68
C PHE A 118 13.69 -7.51 -7.04
N VAL A 119 13.00 -7.23 -8.14
CA VAL A 119 13.57 -7.38 -9.49
C VAL A 119 14.50 -6.22 -9.83
N VAL A 120 14.15 -4.99 -9.48
CA VAL A 120 14.95 -3.80 -9.85
C VAL A 120 16.34 -3.80 -9.18
N PRO A 121 16.51 -4.16 -7.90
CA PRO A 121 17.86 -4.28 -7.31
C PRO A 121 18.74 -5.33 -8.00
N ILE A 122 18.16 -6.47 -8.41
CA ILE A 122 18.90 -7.52 -9.13
C ILE A 122 19.42 -6.97 -10.46
N ILE A 123 18.55 -6.34 -11.26
CA ILE A 123 18.92 -5.72 -12.54
C ILE A 123 19.96 -4.61 -12.31
N ARG A 124 19.80 -3.79 -11.27
CA ARG A 124 20.72 -2.70 -10.93
C ARG A 124 22.10 -3.22 -10.54
N MET A 125 22.16 -4.33 -9.79
CA MET A 125 23.43 -4.98 -9.44
C MET A 125 24.14 -5.48 -10.70
N ALA A 126 23.41 -6.12 -11.62
CA ALA A 126 23.98 -6.64 -12.86
C ALA A 126 24.44 -5.55 -13.84
N THR A 127 23.70 -4.43 -13.92
CA THR A 127 23.95 -3.38 -14.93
C THR A 127 24.77 -2.20 -14.42
N ARG A 128 24.68 -1.86 -13.13
CA ARG A 128 25.27 -0.65 -12.53
C ARG A 128 25.82 -0.92 -11.12
N PRO A 129 26.80 -1.82 -10.97
CA PRO A 129 27.36 -2.17 -9.66
C PRO A 129 27.96 -0.96 -8.93
N TYR A 130 28.58 -0.02 -9.64
CA TYR A 130 29.17 1.19 -9.05
C TYR A 130 28.15 2.19 -8.48
N SER A 131 26.86 2.05 -8.82
CA SER A 131 25.78 2.86 -8.24
C SER A 131 25.38 2.39 -6.84
N TRP A 132 25.96 1.28 -6.37
CA TRP A 132 25.63 0.63 -5.12
C TRP A 132 26.53 1.12 -3.99
N SER A 133 26.14 2.22 -3.35
CA SER A 133 26.90 2.81 -2.24
C SER A 133 25.97 3.47 -1.23
N THR A 134 26.36 3.39 0.05
CA THR A 134 25.69 4.08 1.17
C THR A 134 25.84 5.60 1.12
N ARG A 135 26.77 6.13 0.29
CA ARG A 135 27.11 7.57 0.22
C ARG A 135 27.24 8.18 1.63
N ALA A 136 28.17 7.62 2.40
CA ALA A 136 28.36 8.00 3.80
C ALA A 136 28.77 9.49 3.91
N SER A 137 28.04 10.27 4.71
CA SER A 137 28.36 11.68 5.01
C SER A 137 29.12 11.83 6.34
N GLY A 138 29.84 10.78 6.76
CA GLY A 138 30.35 10.61 8.12
C GLY A 138 31.50 11.50 8.55
N LEU A 139 32.15 12.18 7.60
CA LEU A 139 33.31 13.04 7.86
C LEU A 139 32.92 14.34 8.61
N PHE A 140 31.70 14.83 8.44
CA PHE A 140 31.24 16.09 9.06
C PHE A 140 30.18 15.82 10.13
N GLY A 141 30.39 16.28 11.37
CA GLY A 141 29.42 16.12 12.47
C GLY A 141 29.26 14.67 12.97
N ARG A 142 30.38 14.01 13.28
CA ARG A 142 30.48 12.56 13.60
C ARG A 142 29.66 12.12 14.82
N GLN A 143 29.59 12.92 15.88
CA GLN A 143 28.93 12.54 17.14
C GLN A 143 27.40 12.53 17.02
N LEU A 144 26.82 13.59 16.44
CA LEU A 144 25.38 13.65 16.18
C LEU A 144 24.94 12.60 15.15
N LEU A 145 25.80 12.34 14.14
CA LEU A 145 25.54 11.28 13.17
C LEU A 145 25.54 9.89 13.80
N GLY A 146 26.47 9.61 14.71
CA GLY A 146 26.54 8.32 15.40
C GLY A 146 25.25 8.02 16.15
N VAL A 147 24.77 8.97 16.96
CA VAL A 147 23.52 8.79 17.73
C VAL A 147 22.31 8.67 16.81
N ALA A 148 22.14 9.60 15.86
CA ALA A 148 21.01 9.59 14.93
C ALA A 148 20.96 8.30 14.09
N SER A 149 22.13 7.86 13.59
CA SER A 149 22.24 6.64 12.80
C SER A 149 21.96 5.38 13.63
N THR A 150 22.50 5.29 14.84
CA THR A 150 22.29 4.12 15.71
C THR A 150 20.83 4.00 16.13
N MET A 151 20.20 5.10 16.57
CA MET A 151 18.76 5.11 16.90
C MET A 151 17.91 4.72 15.70
N PHE A 152 18.23 5.28 14.52
CA PHE A 152 17.52 4.97 13.29
C PHE A 152 17.61 3.48 12.92
N HIS A 153 18.81 2.91 12.86
CA HIS A 153 18.99 1.54 12.39
C HIS A 153 18.49 0.51 13.40
N TRP A 154 18.77 0.67 14.70
CA TRP A 154 18.23 -0.24 15.72
C TRP A 154 16.71 -0.15 15.82
N GLY A 155 16.16 1.07 15.75
CA GLY A 155 14.73 1.26 15.65
C GLY A 155 14.14 0.55 14.43
N LEU A 156 14.78 0.67 13.27
CA LEU A 156 14.31 0.06 12.03
C LEU A 156 14.35 -1.46 12.09
N VAL A 157 15.41 -2.05 12.68
CA VAL A 157 15.51 -3.50 12.90
C VAL A 157 14.39 -3.98 13.80
N LEU A 158 14.17 -3.32 14.95
CA LEU A 158 13.07 -3.66 15.86
C LEU A 158 11.70 -3.52 15.20
N LEU A 159 11.49 -2.44 14.45
CA LEU A 159 10.23 -2.17 13.77
C LEU A 159 9.96 -3.22 12.70
N LEU A 160 10.93 -3.55 11.84
CA LEU A 160 10.76 -4.56 10.79
C LEU A 160 10.59 -5.97 11.38
N ALA A 161 11.39 -6.35 12.38
CA ALA A 161 11.25 -7.63 13.06
C ALA A 161 9.89 -7.76 13.74
N GLY A 162 9.44 -6.69 14.40
CA GLY A 162 8.10 -6.59 14.96
C GLY A 162 7.01 -6.83 13.93
N HIS A 163 7.08 -6.17 12.76
CA HIS A 163 6.10 -6.37 11.69
C HIS A 163 6.07 -7.82 11.20
N VAL A 164 7.22 -8.44 10.98
CA VAL A 164 7.28 -9.85 10.52
C VAL A 164 6.64 -10.78 11.57
N VAL A 165 7.03 -10.65 12.84
CA VAL A 165 6.47 -11.47 13.93
C VAL A 165 4.98 -11.19 14.12
N GLY A 166 4.55 -9.94 14.01
CA GLY A 166 3.15 -9.53 14.11
C GLY A 166 2.28 -10.08 12.99
N LEU A 167 2.76 -10.04 11.75
CA LEU A 167 2.05 -10.58 10.59
C LEU A 167 1.88 -12.09 10.70
N ILE A 168 2.95 -12.81 11.06
CA ILE A 168 2.87 -14.26 11.29
C ILE A 168 1.95 -14.55 12.48
N GLY A 169 2.12 -13.81 13.57
CA GLY A 169 1.31 -13.94 14.78
C GLY A 169 -0.18 -13.71 14.56
N GLY A 170 -0.54 -12.72 13.75
CA GLY A 170 -1.92 -12.39 13.41
C GLY A 170 -2.59 -13.51 12.61
N VAL A 171 -1.89 -14.12 11.65
CA VAL A 171 -2.39 -15.29 10.90
C VAL A 171 -2.58 -16.50 11.81
N MET A 172 -1.64 -16.73 12.73
CA MET A 172 -1.71 -17.84 13.69
C MET A 172 -2.70 -17.61 14.84
N GLY A 173 -3.28 -16.40 14.97
CA GLY A 173 -4.09 -16.02 16.14
C GLY A 173 -3.30 -15.93 17.45
N SER A 174 -1.97 -15.81 17.38
CA SER A 174 -1.10 -15.76 18.56
C SER A 174 -1.13 -14.38 19.20
N ARG A 175 -1.82 -14.27 20.34
CA ARG A 175 -1.89 -13.03 21.11
C ARG A 175 -0.50 -12.51 21.52
N ALA A 176 0.38 -13.41 21.95
CA ALA A 176 1.72 -13.06 22.38
C ALA A 176 2.57 -12.44 21.26
N ALA A 177 2.45 -12.94 20.03
CA ALA A 177 3.16 -12.39 18.88
C ALA A 177 2.62 -11.01 18.47
N VAL A 178 1.30 -10.80 18.58
CA VAL A 178 0.67 -9.49 18.34
C VAL A 178 1.04 -8.49 19.43
N ASP A 179 1.10 -8.90 20.69
CA ASP A 179 1.57 -8.05 21.79
C ASP A 179 3.06 -7.70 21.64
N PHE A 180 3.88 -8.66 21.19
CA PHE A 180 5.28 -8.40 20.84
C PHE A 180 5.39 -7.37 19.71
N PHE A 181 4.59 -7.51 18.64
CA PHE A 181 4.53 -6.51 17.57
C PHE A 181 4.19 -5.13 18.10
N PHE A 182 3.16 -5.02 18.95
CA PHE A 182 2.77 -3.74 19.54
C PHE A 182 3.94 -3.05 20.25
N TRP A 183 4.59 -3.74 21.19
CA TRP A 183 5.69 -3.13 21.97
C TRP A 183 6.94 -2.88 21.13
N SER A 184 7.34 -3.85 20.30
CA SER A 184 8.53 -3.72 19.45
C SER A 184 8.36 -2.66 18.37
N ALA A 185 7.20 -2.57 17.72
CA ALA A 185 6.91 -1.57 16.71
C ALA A 185 6.70 -0.18 17.32
N LEU A 186 6.14 -0.07 18.52
CA LEU A 186 6.03 1.20 19.23
C LEU A 186 7.41 1.75 19.59
N ILE A 187 8.25 0.96 20.26
CA ILE A 187 9.61 1.37 20.65
C ILE A 187 10.46 1.61 19.41
N GLY A 188 10.45 0.67 18.46
CA GLY A 188 11.17 0.79 17.21
C GLY A 188 10.73 2.00 16.39
N GLY A 189 9.43 2.25 16.30
CA GLY A 189 8.84 3.39 15.60
C GLY A 189 9.29 4.72 16.19
N PHE A 190 9.27 4.85 17.52
CA PHE A 190 9.80 6.06 18.17
C PHE A 190 11.29 6.28 17.89
N LEU A 191 12.11 5.24 17.97
CA LEU A 191 13.53 5.31 17.66
C LEU A 191 13.79 5.70 16.20
N VAL A 192 13.04 5.11 15.25
CA VAL A 192 13.12 5.47 13.82
C VAL A 192 12.69 6.91 13.62
N LEU A 193 11.58 7.35 14.23
CA LEU A 193 11.06 8.70 14.05
C LEU A 193 12.05 9.75 14.56
N VAL A 194 12.55 9.58 15.79
CA VAL A 194 13.53 10.51 16.39
C VAL A 194 14.84 10.48 15.60
N GLY A 195 15.38 9.30 15.31
CA GLY A 195 16.61 9.16 14.51
C GLY A 195 16.46 9.77 13.12
N SER A 196 15.29 9.59 12.49
CA SER A 196 14.99 10.16 11.18
C SER A 196 14.88 11.66 11.20
N PHE A 197 14.22 12.21 12.21
CA PHE A 197 14.08 13.64 12.38
C PHE A 197 15.43 14.30 12.65
N MET A 198 16.26 13.71 13.52
CA MET A 198 17.63 14.17 13.77
C MET A 198 18.48 14.13 12.49
N ALA A 199 18.39 13.05 11.71
CA ALA A 199 19.13 12.92 10.45
C ALA A 199 18.68 13.96 9.40
N LEU A 200 17.37 14.21 9.29
CA LEU A 200 16.83 15.26 8.43
C LEU A 200 17.31 16.64 8.87
N MET A 201 17.23 16.93 10.17
CA MET A 201 17.62 18.21 10.73
C MET A 201 19.11 18.48 10.54
N ARG A 202 19.98 17.47 10.70
CA ARG A 202 21.40 17.56 10.37
C ARG A 202 21.61 17.88 8.89
N ARG A 203 20.87 17.22 8.00
CA ARG A 203 20.97 17.41 6.54
C ARG A 203 20.55 18.82 6.11
N ILE A 204 19.60 19.42 6.81
CA ILE A 204 19.17 20.79 6.55
C ILE A 204 20.16 21.77 7.17
N ARG A 205 20.57 21.60 8.43
CA ARG A 205 21.35 22.62 9.15
C ARG A 205 22.84 22.65 8.82
N VAL A 206 23.47 21.52 8.48
CA VAL A 206 24.92 21.44 8.24
C VAL A 206 25.21 21.68 6.75
N PRO A 207 25.87 22.79 6.37
CA PRO A 207 26.04 23.19 4.97
C PRO A 207 26.86 22.18 4.15
N GLU A 208 27.86 21.54 4.74
CA GLU A 208 28.70 20.53 4.09
C GLU A 208 27.87 19.29 3.73
N VAL A 209 26.99 18.86 4.64
CA VAL A 209 26.08 17.73 4.40
C VAL A 209 25.05 18.11 3.34
N ARG A 210 24.54 19.34 3.37
CA ARG A 210 23.59 19.87 2.38
C ARG A 210 24.19 19.87 0.98
N ALA A 211 25.44 20.33 0.84
CA ALA A 211 26.15 20.38 -0.44
C ALA A 211 26.37 18.99 -1.08
N MET A 212 26.52 17.94 -0.26
CA MET A 212 26.66 16.56 -0.73
C MET A 212 25.33 15.81 -0.90
N SER A 213 24.22 16.40 -0.45
CA SER A 213 22.91 15.76 -0.45
C SER A 213 22.22 15.88 -1.81
N ARG A 214 21.53 14.83 -2.23
CA ARG A 214 20.64 14.89 -3.41
C ARG A 214 19.18 15.10 -2.97
N PRO A 215 18.31 15.67 -3.82
CA PRO A 215 16.89 15.84 -3.50
C PRO A 215 16.20 14.55 -3.04
N GLU A 216 16.55 13.41 -3.65
CA GLU A 216 16.07 12.07 -3.29
C GLU A 216 16.33 11.70 -1.81
N ASP A 217 17.41 12.23 -1.21
CA ASP A 217 17.74 11.99 0.19
C ASP A 217 16.78 12.69 1.15
N TYR A 218 16.21 13.83 0.74
CA TYR A 218 15.21 14.56 1.52
C TYR A 218 13.84 13.92 1.36
N VAL A 219 13.47 13.60 0.11
CA VAL A 219 12.19 12.95 -0.20
C VAL A 219 12.03 11.68 0.61
N ILE A 220 13.04 10.80 0.59
CA ILE A 220 12.94 9.52 1.29
C ILE A 220 12.88 9.66 2.80
N GLN A 221 13.58 10.65 3.36
CA GLN A 221 13.61 10.92 4.78
C GLN A 221 12.26 11.45 5.27
N VAL A 222 11.67 12.40 4.52
CA VAL A 222 10.34 12.94 4.81
C VAL A 222 9.28 11.85 4.64
N PHE A 223 9.40 11.04 3.60
CA PHE A 223 8.47 9.95 3.32
C PHE A 223 8.45 8.92 4.45
N LEU A 224 9.62 8.54 4.96
CA LEU A 224 9.72 7.62 6.10
C LEU A 224 9.17 8.24 7.40
N ILE A 225 9.44 9.53 7.65
CA ILE A 225 8.86 10.26 8.79
C ILE A 225 7.34 10.26 8.71
N ALA A 226 6.76 10.47 7.51
CA ALA A 226 5.32 10.44 7.31
C ALA A 226 4.72 9.05 7.59
N ILE A 227 5.30 7.98 7.03
CA ILE A 227 4.82 6.60 7.22
C ILE A 227 4.84 6.21 8.70
N VAL A 228 5.96 6.44 9.38
CA VAL A 228 6.14 6.09 10.80
C VAL A 228 5.31 7.01 11.70
N GLY A 229 5.16 8.29 11.35
CA GLY A 229 4.33 9.24 12.08
C GLY A 229 2.85 8.84 12.06
N ILE A 230 2.33 8.45 10.89
CA ILE A 230 0.96 7.93 10.77
C ILE A 230 0.80 6.65 11.59
N ALA A 231 1.76 5.71 11.50
CA ALA A 231 1.71 4.46 12.26
C ALA A 231 1.67 4.70 13.78
N LEU A 232 2.55 5.56 14.30
CA LEU A 232 2.60 5.88 15.72
C LEU A 232 1.34 6.60 16.18
N TYR A 233 0.77 7.49 15.36
CA TYR A 233 -0.50 8.13 15.65
C TYR A 233 -1.62 7.10 15.82
N GLN A 234 -1.73 6.14 14.92
CA GLN A 234 -2.72 5.07 15.01
C GLN A 234 -2.59 4.22 16.27
N VAL A 235 -1.35 3.90 16.66
CA VAL A 235 -1.09 3.09 17.86
C VAL A 235 -1.41 3.87 19.14
N LEU A 236 -1.07 5.15 19.21
CA LEU A 236 -1.22 5.96 20.42
C LEU A 236 -2.63 6.54 20.61
N VAL A 237 -3.26 6.98 19.52
CA VAL A 237 -4.52 7.73 19.55
C VAL A 237 -5.70 6.81 19.25
N ASP A 238 -5.66 6.13 18.10
CA ASP A 238 -6.77 5.29 17.63
C ASP A 238 -6.82 3.92 18.31
N LYS A 239 -5.78 3.56 19.10
CA LYS A 239 -5.70 2.33 19.92
C LYS A 239 -6.09 1.09 19.13
N ILE A 240 -5.53 0.97 17.94
CA ILE A 240 -5.92 -0.04 16.96
C ILE A 240 -5.29 -1.40 17.30
N PHE A 241 -5.88 -2.13 18.26
CA PHE A 241 -5.36 -3.43 18.70
C PHE A 241 -5.81 -4.62 17.82
N GLY A 242 -6.98 -4.53 17.17
CA GLY A 242 -7.58 -5.64 16.41
C GLY A 242 -7.25 -5.69 14.91
N ILE A 243 -6.88 -4.57 14.30
CA ILE A 243 -6.57 -4.50 12.86
C ILE A 243 -5.31 -5.30 12.52
N ALA A 244 -4.43 -5.56 13.49
CA ALA A 244 -3.28 -6.43 13.28
C ALA A 244 -3.71 -7.80 12.71
N TYR A 245 -4.82 -8.38 13.18
CA TYR A 245 -5.29 -9.69 12.70
C TYR A 245 -5.82 -9.63 11.26
N THR A 246 -6.65 -8.63 10.93
CA THR A 246 -7.24 -8.50 9.58
C THR A 246 -6.22 -8.06 8.53
N ALA A 247 -5.30 -7.16 8.90
CA ALA A 247 -4.19 -6.78 8.03
C ALA A 247 -3.21 -7.94 7.82
N SER A 248 -3.01 -8.78 8.84
CA SER A 248 -2.15 -9.98 8.73
C SER A 248 -2.75 -11.03 7.81
N SER A 249 -4.05 -11.30 7.91
CA SER A 249 -4.71 -12.24 6.99
C SER A 249 -4.72 -11.72 5.56
N TRP A 250 -4.95 -10.41 5.36
CA TRP A 250 -4.81 -9.80 4.04
C TRP A 250 -3.39 -9.94 3.49
N ALA A 251 -2.36 -9.61 4.29
CA ALA A 251 -0.97 -9.73 3.86
C ALA A 251 -0.61 -11.19 3.53
N ALA A 252 -1.11 -12.15 4.29
CA ALA A 252 -0.92 -13.57 4.00
C ALA A 252 -1.57 -14.01 2.68
N SER A 253 -2.77 -13.49 2.37
CA SER A 253 -3.47 -13.76 1.12
C SER A 253 -2.66 -13.39 -0.13
N LEU A 254 -1.81 -12.36 -0.03
CA LEU A 254 -0.89 -11.95 -1.09
C LEU A 254 0.25 -12.96 -1.27
N TRP A 255 0.78 -13.52 -0.18
CA TRP A 255 1.84 -14.52 -0.23
C TRP A 255 1.35 -15.89 -0.71
N THR A 256 0.08 -16.23 -0.45
CA THR A 256 -0.56 -17.45 -0.99
C THR A 256 -1.06 -17.29 -2.42
N LEU A 257 -0.83 -16.13 -3.06
CA LEU A 257 -1.27 -15.81 -4.43
C LEU A 257 -2.80 -15.91 -4.62
N THR A 258 -3.55 -15.78 -3.53
CA THR A 258 -5.02 -15.78 -3.51
C THR A 258 -5.48 -14.46 -2.85
N PRO A 259 -5.34 -13.33 -3.54
CA PRO A 259 -5.56 -12.02 -2.93
C PRO A 259 -7.01 -11.88 -2.47
N GLN A 260 -7.20 -11.41 -1.24
CA GLN A 260 -8.53 -11.12 -0.66
C GLN A 260 -8.65 -9.63 -0.31
N PRO A 261 -8.89 -8.73 -1.30
CA PRO A 261 -9.04 -7.28 -1.10
C PRO A 261 -10.12 -6.88 -0.09
N GLU A 262 -11.15 -7.70 0.07
CA GLU A 262 -12.27 -7.53 0.99
C GLU A 262 -11.83 -7.41 2.46
N LEU A 263 -10.71 -8.05 2.83
CA LEU A 263 -10.16 -7.99 4.19
C LEU A 263 -9.68 -6.59 4.57
N MET A 264 -9.37 -5.74 3.58
CA MET A 264 -8.99 -4.36 3.80
C MET A 264 -10.18 -3.40 3.83
N GLU A 265 -11.39 -3.82 3.45
CA GLU A 265 -12.55 -2.90 3.39
C GLU A 265 -12.90 -2.32 4.76
N SER A 266 -12.87 -3.16 5.79
CA SER A 266 -13.14 -2.78 7.19
C SER A 266 -12.02 -2.00 7.87
N ALA A 267 -10.84 -1.89 7.25
CA ALA A 267 -9.72 -1.16 7.83
C ALA A 267 -9.97 0.36 7.84
N SER A 268 -9.51 1.03 8.89
CA SER A 268 -9.60 2.48 9.01
C SER A 268 -8.84 3.19 7.87
N PHE A 269 -9.26 4.42 7.56
CA PHE A 269 -8.61 5.21 6.52
C PHE A 269 -7.10 5.38 6.75
N LEU A 270 -6.68 5.65 7.99
CA LEU A 270 -5.26 5.78 8.32
C LEU A 270 -4.50 4.47 8.13
N THR A 271 -5.11 3.31 8.41
CA THR A 271 -4.48 2.01 8.14
C THR A 271 -4.25 1.82 6.65
N LYS A 272 -5.28 2.08 5.84
CA LYS A 272 -5.17 2.03 4.37
C LYS A 272 -4.07 2.97 3.88
N LEU A 273 -4.03 4.21 4.39
CA LEU A 273 -3.01 5.18 4.02
C LEU A 273 -1.60 4.72 4.42
N HIS A 274 -1.42 4.20 5.63
CA HIS A 274 -0.13 3.68 6.10
C HIS A 274 0.36 2.53 5.22
N VAL A 275 -0.48 1.53 4.97
CA VAL A 275 -0.14 0.36 4.13
C VAL A 275 0.15 0.80 2.69
N PHE A 276 -0.66 1.70 2.12
CA PHE A 276 -0.43 2.23 0.78
C PHE A 276 0.92 2.96 0.68
N LEU A 277 1.23 3.85 1.64
CA LEU A 277 2.51 4.56 1.65
C LEU A 277 3.69 3.61 1.89
N ALA A 278 3.53 2.56 2.70
CA ALA A 278 4.55 1.54 2.90
C ALA A 278 4.82 0.72 1.62
N LEU A 279 3.76 0.32 0.89
CA LEU A 279 3.90 -0.35 -0.41
C LEU A 279 4.56 0.56 -1.45
N LEU A 280 4.16 1.84 -1.49
CA LEU A 280 4.79 2.83 -2.36
C LEU A 280 6.26 3.05 -1.99
N PHE A 281 6.60 3.02 -0.70
CA PHE A 281 7.99 3.07 -0.23
C PHE A 281 8.79 1.89 -0.76
N PHE A 282 8.26 0.67 -0.66
CA PHE A 282 8.93 -0.52 -1.21
C PHE A 282 9.10 -0.45 -2.73
N ALA A 283 8.10 0.08 -3.45
CA ALA A 283 8.22 0.31 -4.89
C ALA A 283 9.29 1.35 -5.25
N TYR A 284 9.45 2.41 -4.43
CA TYR A 284 10.44 3.46 -4.65
C TYR A 284 11.85 3.08 -4.17
N PHE A 285 11.94 2.19 -3.17
CA PHE A 285 13.16 1.69 -2.56
C PHE A 285 14.32 1.40 -3.52
N PRO A 286 14.14 0.60 -4.60
CA PRO A 286 15.24 0.17 -5.44
C PRO A 286 15.86 1.29 -6.30
N PHE A 287 15.16 2.40 -6.46
CA PHE A 287 15.62 3.57 -7.21
C PHE A 287 16.48 4.51 -6.36
N THR A 288 16.55 4.28 -5.05
CA THR A 288 17.23 5.19 -4.12
C THR A 288 18.56 4.62 -3.64
N LYS A 289 19.19 5.28 -2.67
CA LYS A 289 20.35 4.73 -1.95
C LYS A 289 20.00 3.59 -1.00
N LEU A 290 18.72 3.32 -0.71
CA LEU A 290 18.32 2.25 0.23
C LEU A 290 18.70 0.85 -0.22
N VAL A 291 19.07 0.68 -1.50
CA VAL A 291 19.61 -0.57 -2.02
C VAL A 291 20.74 -1.15 -1.17
N HIS A 292 21.46 -0.31 -0.41
CA HIS A 292 22.49 -0.76 0.53
C HIS A 292 21.99 -1.78 1.58
N PHE A 293 20.69 -1.80 1.87
CA PHE A 293 20.07 -2.80 2.74
C PHE A 293 20.35 -4.24 2.25
N TRP A 294 20.34 -4.46 0.94
CA TRP A 294 20.60 -5.77 0.33
C TRP A 294 22.08 -6.20 0.41
N THR A 295 22.99 -5.32 0.84
CA THR A 295 24.43 -5.62 1.00
C THR A 295 24.83 -5.91 2.45
N PHE A 296 23.96 -6.57 3.20
CA PHE A 296 24.32 -7.00 4.55
C PHE A 296 25.57 -7.91 4.49
N PRO A 297 26.69 -7.58 5.17
CA PRO A 297 27.97 -8.23 4.96
C PRO A 297 28.05 -9.57 5.72
N VAL A 298 27.10 -10.48 5.48
CA VAL A 298 27.07 -11.81 6.10
C VAL A 298 28.34 -12.59 5.76
N ASN A 299 28.89 -12.37 4.56
CA ASN A 299 30.12 -13.02 4.10
C ASN A 299 31.38 -12.55 4.86
N TYR A 300 31.30 -11.47 5.66
CA TYR A 300 32.44 -11.03 6.49
C TYR A 300 32.72 -12.00 7.64
N PHE A 301 31.68 -12.63 8.21
CA PHE A 301 31.84 -13.55 9.34
C PHE A 301 32.58 -14.84 8.97
N VAL A 302 32.57 -15.21 7.69
CA VAL A 302 33.23 -16.41 7.16
C VAL A 302 34.49 -16.10 6.37
N ARG A 303 34.82 -14.82 6.18
CA ARG A 303 36.00 -14.40 5.42
C ARG A 303 37.25 -14.57 6.28
N VAL A 304 38.21 -15.35 5.81
CA VAL A 304 39.52 -15.50 6.45
C VAL A 304 40.30 -14.18 6.35
N PRO A 305 40.80 -13.61 7.46
CA PRO A 305 41.68 -12.45 7.41
C PRO A 305 42.94 -12.77 6.60
N GLN A 306 43.22 -11.98 5.57
CA GLN A 306 44.51 -12.00 4.88
C GLN A 306 45.37 -10.95 5.59
N SER A 307 46.32 -11.41 6.42
CA SER A 307 47.31 -10.57 7.10
C SER A 307 48.45 -10.19 6.16
#